data_AF-J3S618-F1
#
_entry.id   AF-J3S618-F1
#
_cell.length_a   1.000
_cell.length_b   1.000
_cell.length_c   1.000
_cell.angle_alpha   90.00
_cell.angle_beta   90.00
_cell.angle_gamma   90.00
#
_symmetry.space_group_name_H-M   'P 1'
#
loop_
_entity.id
_entity.type
_entity.pdbx_description
1 polymer ?
#
loop_
_entity_poly.entity_id
_entity_poly.type
_entity_poly.pdbx_seq_one_letter_code
_entity_poly.pdbx_strand_id
1 'polypeptide(L)'
;MVRKGNSIPVLSLMPLEVLLFLNSWYYAVYFVAEILLFIYKSLLLPYVSPNLTLDLVMLFLFLGIEVIRIFFGSKGNLCQRKLPLSISLGLLAPSALMAVYYMLLQTYVLRVELIINAILLVFYVLELILVLVALISFSSVVVYD
;
A
#
# COMPACT_ATOMS: atom_id res chain seq x y z
N MET A 1 29.63 21.53 -34.55
CA MET A 1 29.64 20.97 -33.18
C MET A 1 28.20 20.77 -32.73
N VAL A 2 27.69 19.54 -32.78
CA VAL A 2 26.35 19.21 -32.25
C VAL A 2 26.51 19.01 -30.75
N ARG A 3 25.88 19.86 -29.93
CA ARG A 3 25.75 19.62 -28.48
C ARG A 3 24.97 18.31 -28.31
N LYS A 4 25.65 17.24 -27.91
CA LYS A 4 25.00 16.03 -27.42
C LYS A 4 24.28 16.43 -26.13
N GLY A 5 22.97 16.67 -26.21
CA GLY A 5 22.18 16.98 -25.03
C GLY A 5 22.27 15.77 -24.09
N ASN A 6 22.84 15.96 -22.90
CA ASN A 6 22.78 14.95 -21.85
C ASN A 6 21.30 14.71 -21.55
N SER A 7 20.78 13.58 -22.01
CA SER A 7 19.43 13.13 -21.66
C SER A 7 19.49 12.71 -20.19
N ILE A 8 18.59 13.26 -19.37
CA ILE A 8 18.46 12.85 -17.97
C ILE A 8 18.12 11.34 -17.97
N PRO A 9 18.89 10.50 -17.26
CA PRO A 9 18.65 9.07 -17.24
C PRO A 9 17.27 8.77 -16.62
N VAL A 10 16.49 7.90 -17.27
CA VAL A 10 15.19 7.45 -16.74
C VAL A 10 15.43 6.39 -15.68
N LEU A 11 15.29 6.75 -14.41
CA LEU A 11 15.51 5.90 -13.23
C LEU A 11 14.21 5.30 -12.65
N SER A 12 13.05 5.73 -13.15
CA SER A 12 11.76 5.23 -12.65
C SER A 12 11.63 3.73 -12.90
N LEU A 13 11.09 3.01 -11.92
CA LEU A 13 10.95 1.56 -12.00
C LEU A 13 9.57 1.21 -12.54
N MET A 14 9.52 0.67 -13.77
CA MET A 14 8.28 0.14 -14.35
C MET A 14 7.66 -0.97 -13.47
N PRO A 15 8.41 -1.95 -12.91
CA PRO A 15 7.81 -2.98 -12.07
C PRO A 15 7.11 -2.43 -10.83
N LEU A 16 7.65 -1.35 -10.23
CA LEU A 16 7.04 -0.69 -9.08
C LEU A 16 5.70 -0.06 -9.45
N GLU A 17 5.62 0.61 -10.61
CA GLU A 17 4.38 1.24 -11.05
C GLU A 17 3.28 0.21 -11.34
N VAL A 18 3.63 -0.90 -11.99
CA VAL A 18 2.70 -2.00 -12.24
C VAL A 18 2.19 -2.58 -10.92
N LEU A 19 3.08 -2.75 -9.94
CA LEU A 19 2.71 -3.32 -8.64
C LEU A 19 1.78 -2.39 -7.85
N LEU A 20 2.07 -1.08 -7.81
CA LEU A 20 1.20 -0.07 -7.18
C LEU A 20 -0.18 0.01 -7.86
N PHE A 21 -0.21 -0.11 -9.19
CA PHE A 21 -1.47 -0.16 -9.94
C PHE A 21 -2.30 -1.41 -9.59
N LEU A 22 -1.65 -2.58 -9.54
CA LEU A 22 -2.31 -3.83 -9.15
C LEU A 22 -2.79 -3.77 -7.70
N ASN A 23 -1.99 -3.22 -6.79
CA ASN A 23 -2.37 -3.05 -5.39
C ASN A 23 -3.55 -2.09 -5.25
N SER A 24 -3.61 -1.01 -6.03
CA SER A 24 -4.78 -0.10 -6.05
C SER A 24 -6.09 -0.84 -6.36
N TRP A 25 -6.09 -1.67 -7.42
CA TRP A 25 -7.25 -2.49 -7.78
C TRP A 25 -7.55 -3.55 -6.73
N TYR A 26 -6.52 -4.26 -6.27
CA TYR A 26 -6.65 -5.28 -5.25
C TYR A 26 -7.25 -4.70 -3.96
N TYR A 27 -6.74 -3.56 -3.51
CA TYR A 27 -7.18 -2.89 -2.29
C TYR A 27 -8.61 -2.35 -2.41
N ALA A 28 -9.02 -1.86 -3.59
CA ALA A 28 -10.41 -1.47 -3.83
C ALA A 28 -11.36 -2.66 -3.66
N VAL A 29 -10.99 -3.82 -4.22
CA VAL A 29 -11.77 -5.07 -4.06
C VAL A 29 -11.74 -5.55 -2.61
N TYR A 30 -10.58 -5.51 -1.96
CA TYR A 30 -10.39 -5.84 -0.55
C TYR A 30 -11.31 -5.01 0.35
N PHE A 31 -11.35 -3.68 0.16
CA PHE A 31 -12.18 -2.79 0.95
C PHE A 31 -13.68 -3.11 0.80
N VAL A 32 -14.14 -3.35 -0.42
CA VAL A 32 -15.54 -3.77 -0.67
C VAL A 32 -15.82 -5.13 -0.03
N ALA A 33 -14.90 -6.08 -0.14
CA ALA A 33 -15.04 -7.40 0.47
C ALA A 33 -15.14 -7.30 2.00
N GLU A 34 -14.26 -6.53 2.65
CA GLU A 34 -14.30 -6.28 4.10
C GLU A 34 -15.65 -5.68 4.53
N ILE A 35 -16.18 -4.68 3.80
CA ILE A 35 -17.51 -4.12 4.10
C ILE A 35 -18.61 -5.18 4.03
N LEU A 36 -18.60 -6.03 3.00
CA LEU A 36 -19.58 -7.12 2.87
C LEU A 36 -19.43 -8.14 4.00
N LEU A 37 -18.20 -8.44 4.41
CA LEU A 37 -17.91 -9.34 5.52
C LEU A 37 -18.36 -8.74 6.86
N PHE A 38 -18.21 -7.44 7.08
CA PHE A 38 -18.75 -6.76 8.25
C PHE A 38 -20.29 -6.82 8.31
N ILE A 39 -20.97 -6.65 7.17
CA ILE A 39 -22.42 -6.84 7.08
C ILE A 39 -22.77 -8.29 7.45
N TYR A 40 -22.07 -9.27 6.88
CA TYR A 40 -22.26 -10.69 7.21
C TYR A 40 -22.06 -10.97 8.71
N LYS A 41 -20.98 -10.46 9.31
CA LYS A 41 -20.67 -10.65 10.73
C LYS A 41 -21.72 -10.00 11.63
N SER A 42 -22.19 -8.80 11.30
CA SER A 42 -23.19 -8.09 12.11
C SER A 42 -24.56 -8.77 12.12
N LEU A 43 -24.89 -9.54 11.09
CA LEU A 43 -26.14 -10.29 10.99
C LEU A 43 -26.08 -11.66 11.67
N LEU A 44 -24.94 -12.35 11.63
CA LEU A 44 -24.84 -13.76 12.01
C LEU A 44 -24.02 -14.04 13.27
N LEU A 45 -23.11 -13.13 13.64
CA LEU A 45 -22.26 -13.30 14.81
C LEU A 45 -22.68 -12.31 15.91
N PRO A 46 -22.57 -12.70 17.20
CA PRO A 46 -22.81 -11.79 18.30
C PRO A 46 -21.65 -10.78 18.41
N TYR A 47 -21.71 -9.75 17.57
CA TYR A 47 -20.76 -8.64 17.56
C TYR A 47 -21.23 -7.55 18.51
N VAL A 48 -20.46 -7.31 19.56
CA VAL A 48 -20.74 -6.23 20.52
C VAL A 48 -20.51 -4.88 19.83
N SER A 49 -21.51 -3.99 19.85
CA SER A 49 -21.55 -2.77 19.02
C SER A 49 -20.31 -1.85 19.13
N PRO A 50 -19.72 -1.61 20.32
CA PRO A 50 -18.46 -0.88 20.45
C PRO A 50 -17.31 -1.45 19.62
N ASN A 51 -17.12 -2.77 19.62
CA ASN A 51 -16.04 -3.41 18.89
C ASN A 51 -16.28 -3.32 17.38
N LEU A 52 -17.53 -3.51 16.93
CA LEU A 52 -17.89 -3.36 15.52
C LEU A 52 -17.59 -1.96 15.01
N THR A 53 -17.91 -0.95 15.82
CA THR A 53 -17.66 0.46 15.49
C THR A 53 -16.17 0.73 15.37
N LEU A 54 -15.37 0.24 16.32
CA LEU A 54 -13.92 0.39 16.30
C LEU A 54 -13.30 -0.27 15.06
N ASP A 55 -13.70 -1.51 14.77
CA ASP A 55 -13.20 -2.28 13.62
C ASP A 55 -13.58 -1.64 12.27
N LEU A 56 -14.74 -0.98 12.18
CA LEU A 56 -15.13 -0.20 11.00
C LEU A 56 -14.37 1.12 10.89
N VAL A 57 -14.17 1.85 11.99
CA VAL A 57 -13.38 3.10 11.98
C VAL A 57 -11.95 2.83 11.52
N MET A 58 -11.34 1.75 12.01
CA MET A 58 -10.02 1.33 11.56
C MET A 58 -9.99 1.02 10.06
N LEU A 59 -11.07 0.50 9.47
CA LEU A 59 -11.11 0.14 8.05
C LEU A 59 -11.10 1.39 7.17
N PHE A 60 -11.86 2.42 7.56
CA PHE A 60 -11.84 3.71 6.87
C PHE A 60 -10.51 4.46 7.06
N LEU A 61 -9.87 4.35 8.23
CA LEU A 61 -8.52 4.88 8.42
C LEU A 61 -7.52 4.15 7.53
N PHE A 62 -7.62 2.82 7.43
CA PHE A 62 -6.77 2.02 6.56
C PHE A 62 -6.94 2.42 5.09
N LEU A 63 -8.18 2.65 4.64
CA LEU A 63 -8.46 3.18 3.30
C LEU A 63 -7.74 4.51 3.04
N GLY A 64 -7.82 5.46 3.98
CA GLY A 64 -7.12 6.73 3.85
C GLY A 64 -5.60 6.56 3.73
N ILE A 65 -5.01 5.71 4.57
CA ILE A 65 -3.58 5.42 4.55
C ILE A 65 -3.17 4.81 3.20
N GLU A 66 -3.88 3.79 2.71
CA GLU A 66 -3.55 3.14 1.44
C GLU A 66 -3.66 4.09 0.24
N VAL A 67 -4.72 4.89 0.17
CA VAL A 67 -4.88 5.86 -0.92
C VAL A 67 -3.72 6.86 -0.95
N ILE A 68 -3.35 7.40 0.22
CA ILE A 68 -2.24 8.35 0.32
C ILE A 68 -0.91 7.65 -0.04
N ARG A 69 -0.68 6.44 0.49
CA ARG A 69 0.53 5.66 0.26
C ARG A 69 0.74 5.36 -1.22
N ILE A 70 -0.27 4.85 -1.91
CA ILE A 70 -0.21 4.50 -3.34
C ILE A 70 -0.03 5.76 -4.18
N PHE A 71 -0.77 6.84 -3.88
CA PHE A 71 -0.63 8.12 -4.58
C PHE A 71 0.80 8.66 -4.53
N PHE A 72 1.38 8.73 -3.33
CA PHE A 72 2.75 9.20 -3.16
C PHE A 72 3.79 8.22 -3.74
N GLY A 73 3.51 6.92 -3.72
CA GLY A 73 4.34 5.90 -4.34
C GLY A 73 4.47 6.11 -5.84
N SER A 74 3.34 6.18 -6.55
CA SER A 74 3.29 6.42 -8.00
C SER A 74 3.86 7.78 -8.36
N LYS A 75 3.48 8.84 -7.64
CA LYS A 75 4.03 10.18 -7.89
C LYS A 75 5.54 10.25 -7.67
N GLY A 76 6.06 9.60 -6.63
CA GLY A 76 7.49 9.57 -6.36
C GLY A 76 8.28 8.79 -7.38
N ASN A 77 7.78 7.64 -7.82
CA ASN A 77 8.39 6.82 -8.85
C ASN A 77 8.42 7.55 -10.21
N LEU A 78 7.26 8.03 -10.69
CA LEU A 78 7.13 8.68 -12.00
C LEU A 78 7.87 10.01 -12.09
N CYS A 79 7.88 10.80 -11.01
CA CYS A 79 8.60 12.07 -10.97
C CYS A 79 10.06 11.93 -10.54
N GLN A 80 10.54 10.72 -10.26
CA GLN A 80 11.89 10.43 -9.74
C GLN A 80 12.23 11.25 -8.49
N ARG A 81 11.23 11.48 -7.62
CA ARG A 81 11.36 12.31 -6.42
C ARG A 81 11.44 11.43 -5.19
N LYS A 82 12.52 11.56 -4.42
CA LYS A 82 12.74 10.79 -3.19
C LYS A 82 11.71 11.08 -2.10
N LEU A 83 11.41 12.35 -1.83
CA LEU A 83 10.51 12.74 -0.75
C LEU A 83 9.13 12.06 -0.80
N PRO A 84 8.34 12.14 -1.89
CA PRO A 84 7.06 11.42 -1.99
C PRO A 84 7.23 9.90 -1.88
N LEU A 85 8.30 9.35 -2.46
CA LEU A 85 8.57 7.92 -2.37
C LEU A 85 8.90 7.47 -0.93
N SER A 86 9.63 8.30 -0.16
CA SER A 86 9.90 8.10 1.27
C SER A 86 8.63 8.23 2.13
N ILE A 87 7.71 9.13 1.77
CA ILE A 87 6.39 9.21 2.43
C ILE A 87 5.61 7.90 2.22
N SER A 88 5.58 7.40 0.98
CA SER A 88 4.95 6.12 0.66
C SER A 88 5.60 4.96 1.46
N LEU A 89 6.93 4.94 1.54
CA LEU A 89 7.65 3.95 2.35
C LEU A 89 7.29 4.04 3.84
N GLY A 90 7.20 5.25 4.40
CA GLY A 90 6.79 5.47 5.79
C GLY A 90 5.36 5.00 6.07
N LEU A 91 4.44 5.21 5.13
CA LEU A 91 3.05 4.75 5.23
C LEU A 91 2.88 3.24 5.01
N LEU A 92 3.87 2.55 4.43
CA LEU A 92 3.84 1.10 4.31
C LEU A 92 3.81 0.39 5.68
N ALA A 93 4.48 0.95 6.68
CA ALA A 93 4.49 0.40 8.03
C ALA A 93 3.10 0.38 8.69
N PRO A 94 2.37 1.51 8.81
CA PRO A 94 1.01 1.48 9.34
C PRO A 94 0.04 0.69 8.46
N SER A 95 0.25 0.63 7.13
CA SER A 95 -0.54 -0.24 6.25
C SER A 95 -0.34 -1.73 6.55
N ALA A 96 0.91 -2.18 6.72
CA ALA A 96 1.22 -3.56 7.08
C ALA A 96 0.68 -3.90 8.47
N LEU A 97 0.77 -2.97 9.43
CA LEU A 97 0.19 -3.14 10.76
C LEU A 97 -1.34 -3.30 10.69
N MET A 98 -2.03 -2.53 9.86
CA MET A 98 -3.48 -2.70 9.66
C MET A 98 -3.82 -4.01 8.97
N ALA A 99 -3.08 -4.45 7.96
CA ALA A 99 -3.30 -5.77 7.37
C ALA A 99 -3.11 -6.90 8.39
N VAL A 100 -2.10 -6.80 9.28
CA VAL A 100 -1.93 -7.75 10.39
C VAL A 100 -3.07 -7.66 11.41
N TYR A 101 -3.60 -6.45 11.66
CA TYR A 101 -4.76 -6.27 12.52
C TYR A 101 -5.99 -7.03 12.00
N TYR A 102 -6.36 -6.84 10.73
CA TYR A 102 -7.47 -7.57 10.09
C TYR A 102 -7.19 -9.07 9.93
N MET A 103 -5.91 -9.46 9.87
CA MET A 103 -5.53 -10.87 9.81
C MET A 103 -5.61 -11.58 11.16
N LEU A 104 -5.29 -10.94 12.28
CA LEU A 104 -5.07 -11.64 13.56
C LEU A 104 -5.80 -11.04 14.77
N LEU A 105 -6.00 -9.73 14.80
CA LEU A 105 -6.40 -9.00 16.01
C LEU A 105 -7.85 -8.52 16.01
N GLN A 106 -8.51 -8.52 14.85
CA GLN A 106 -9.93 -8.19 14.75
C GLN A 106 -10.79 -9.12 15.62
N THR A 107 -11.92 -8.59 16.13
CA THR A 107 -12.81 -9.32 17.05
C THR A 107 -13.24 -10.71 16.54
N TYR A 108 -13.59 -10.81 15.26
CA TYR A 108 -13.90 -12.09 14.59
C TYR A 108 -13.17 -12.14 13.26
N VAL A 109 -12.18 -13.03 13.13
CA VAL A 109 -11.43 -13.24 11.89
C VAL A 109 -11.96 -14.48 11.15
N LEU A 110 -12.36 -14.31 9.89
CA LEU A 110 -12.78 -15.38 9.01
C LEU A 110 -11.62 -15.93 8.20
N ARG A 111 -11.75 -17.18 7.72
CA ARG A 111 -10.73 -17.83 6.88
C ARG A 111 -10.46 -17.09 5.57
N VAL A 112 -11.48 -16.46 4.98
CA VAL A 112 -11.32 -15.65 3.77
C VAL A 112 -10.47 -14.41 4.05
N GLU A 113 -10.66 -13.78 5.21
CA GLU A 113 -9.92 -12.58 5.65
C GLU A 113 -8.43 -12.88 5.82
N LEU A 114 -8.11 -14.06 6.36
CA LEU A 114 -6.72 -14.53 6.44
C LEU A 114 -6.04 -14.58 5.07
N ILE A 115 -6.74 -15.09 4.06
CA ILE A 115 -6.19 -15.26 2.71
C ILE A 115 -6.00 -13.90 2.04
N ILE A 116 -7.01 -13.03 2.06
CA ILE A 116 -6.95 -11.72 1.41
C ILE A 116 -5.94 -10.78 2.09
N ASN A 117 -5.79 -10.85 3.42
CA ASN A 117 -4.76 -10.08 4.13
C ASN A 117 -3.34 -10.63 3.88
N ALA A 118 -3.18 -11.96 3.79
CA ALA A 118 -1.90 -12.56 3.44
C ALA A 118 -1.43 -12.13 2.04
N ILE A 119 -2.34 -12.10 1.06
CA ILE A 119 -2.03 -11.63 -0.29
C ILE A 119 -1.65 -10.14 -0.26
N LEU A 120 -2.36 -9.30 0.50
CA LEU A 120 -2.04 -7.88 0.66
C LEU A 120 -0.63 -7.67 1.25
N LEU A 121 -0.25 -8.47 2.24
CA LEU A 121 1.09 -8.45 2.82
C LEU A 121 2.18 -8.83 1.80
N VAL A 122 1.89 -9.77 0.88
CA VAL A 122 2.81 -10.10 -0.21
C VAL A 122 3.03 -8.90 -1.13
N PHE A 123 1.96 -8.16 -1.49
CA PHE A 123 2.10 -6.90 -2.22
C PHE A 123 3.03 -5.93 -1.48
N TYR A 124 2.84 -5.73 -0.18
CA TYR A 124 3.67 -4.82 0.61
C TYR A 124 5.15 -5.22 0.67
N VAL A 125 5.45 -6.52 0.78
CA VAL A 125 6.85 -7.00 0.78
C VAL A 125 7.52 -6.72 -0.57
N LEU A 126 6.81 -6.99 -1.68
CA LEU A 126 7.32 -6.74 -3.02
C LEU A 126 7.49 -5.23 -3.28
N GLU A 127 6.53 -4.41 -2.85
CA GLU A 127 6.61 -2.95 -2.95
C GLU A 127 7.74 -2.38 -2.10
N LEU A 128 7.96 -2.89 -0.88
CA LEU A 128 9.07 -2.49 -0.03
C LEU A 128 10.41 -2.66 -0.76
N ILE A 129 10.64 -3.84 -1.34
CA ILE A 129 11.88 -4.16 -2.06
C ILE A 129 12.06 -3.17 -3.21
N LEU A 130 11.04 -2.98 -4.05
CA LEU A 130 11.13 -2.12 -5.23
C LEU A 130 11.26 -0.63 -4.87
N VAL A 131 10.57 -0.15 -3.83
CA VAL A 131 10.68 1.22 -3.32
C VAL A 131 12.10 1.50 -2.81
N LEU A 132 12.71 0.56 -2.09
CA LEU A 132 14.09 0.69 -1.63
C LEU A 132 15.07 0.73 -2.80
N VAL A 133 14.90 -0.12 -3.81
CA VAL A 133 15.72 -0.09 -5.03
C VAL A 133 15.58 1.28 -5.71
N ALA A 134 14.36 1.79 -5.90
CA ALA A 134 14.13 3.10 -6.50
C ALA A 134 14.81 4.23 -5.72
N LEU A 135 14.71 4.24 -4.38
CA LEU A 135 15.38 5.25 -3.53
C LEU A 135 16.90 5.22 -3.66
N ILE A 136 17.50 4.03 -3.76
CA ILE A 136 18.95 3.86 -3.97
C ILE A 136 19.34 4.37 -5.36
N SER A 137 18.59 4.00 -6.41
CA SER A 137 18.84 4.46 -7.78
C SER A 137 18.74 5.98 -7.90
N PHE A 138 17.74 6.60 -7.29
CA PHE A 138 17.59 8.07 -7.27
C PHE A 138 18.68 8.76 -6.47
N SER A 139 19.29 8.06 -5.50
CA SER A 139 20.38 8.61 -4.68
C SER A 139 21.72 8.56 -5.36
N SER A 140 21.94 7.54 -6.18
CA SER A 140 23.19 7.38 -6.92
C SER A 140 23.39 8.50 -7.93
N VAL A 141 22.34 8.95 -8.62
CA VAL A 141 22.46 10.00 -9.66
C VAL A 141 22.72 11.38 -9.09
N VAL A 142 22.16 11.73 -7.93
CA VAL A 142 22.43 13.02 -7.25
C VAL A 142 23.91 13.16 -6.84
N VAL A 143 24.64 12.06 -6.67
CA VAL A 143 26.07 12.09 -6.30
C VAL A 143 26.98 12.32 -7.51
N TYR A 144 26.51 12.08 -8.74
CA TYR A 144 27.28 12.27 -9.97
C TYR A 144 27.06 13.63 -10.66
N ASP A 145 26.13 14.44 -10.15
CA ASP A 145 25.88 15.83 -10.57
C ASP A 145 26.54 16.83 -9.61
#